data_AF-A0A1M3IGT4-F1
#
_entry.id   AF-A0A1M3IGT4-F1
#
_cell.length_a   1.000
_cell.length_b   1.000
_cell.length_c   1.000
_cell.angle_alpha   90.00
_cell.angle_beta   90.00
_cell.angle_gamma   90.00
#
_symmetry.space_group_name_H-M   'P 1'
#
loop_
_entity.id
_entity.type
_entity.pdbx_description
1 polymer ?
#
loop_
_entity_poly.entity_id
_entity_poly.type
_entity_poly.pdbx_seq_one_letter_code
_entity_poly.pdbx_strand_id
1 'polypeptide(L)'
;MIDNSEKYSYEIKGWIRTLDYLQQENIHMKNQISDILSLNAAPNVLDKIEQYNNLFLNKDTVIAFLRRDIKKLQENNLSPEEFHKKRITLRYDMEKMEKEFGNLKYNFTNYIHEVL
;
A
#
# COMPACT_ATOMS: atom_id res chain seq x y z
N MET A 1 -6.46 -0.89 -35.85
CA MET A 1 -6.76 -1.20 -34.43
C MET A 1 -5.50 -0.91 -33.64
N ILE A 2 -5.49 0.09 -32.77
CA ILE A 2 -4.36 0.32 -31.87
C ILE A 2 -4.41 -0.78 -30.83
N ASP A 3 -3.33 -1.55 -30.70
CA ASP A 3 -3.24 -2.65 -29.77
C ASP A 3 -3.23 -2.12 -28.33
N ASN A 4 -4.41 -2.10 -27.71
CA ASN A 4 -4.61 -1.67 -26.34
C ASN A 4 -3.97 -2.64 -25.32
N SER A 5 -3.54 -3.84 -25.74
CA SER A 5 -2.94 -4.84 -24.86
C SER A 5 -1.61 -4.36 -24.28
N GLU A 6 -0.78 -3.68 -25.08
CA GLU A 6 0.50 -3.13 -24.62
C GLU A 6 0.30 -2.02 -23.58
N LYS A 7 -0.67 -1.13 -23.81
CA LYS A 7 -1.00 -0.04 -22.87
C LYS A 7 -1.46 -0.59 -21.51
N TYR A 8 -2.32 -1.61 -21.52
CA TYR A 8 -2.81 -2.21 -20.26
C TYR A 8 -1.73 -3.03 -19.56
N SER A 9 -0.85 -3.67 -20.32
CA SER A 9 0.34 -4.34 -19.77
C SER A 9 1.26 -3.36 -19.05
N TYR A 10 1.48 -2.16 -19.62
CA TYR A 10 2.28 -1.12 -18.98
C TYR A 10 1.65 -0.61 -17.68
N GLU A 11 0.34 -0.33 -17.68
CA GLU A 11 -0.40 0.11 -16.49
C GLU A 11 -0.31 -0.92 -15.36
N ILE A 12 -0.58 -2.20 -15.65
CA ILE A 12 -0.52 -3.29 -14.66
C ILE A 12 0.90 -3.44 -14.10
N LYS A 13 1.93 -3.38 -14.94
CA LYS A 13 3.34 -3.40 -14.49
C LYS A 13 3.65 -2.20 -13.59
N GLY A 14 3.10 -1.03 -13.89
CA GLY A 14 3.18 0.16 -13.06
C GLY A 14 2.62 -0.10 -11.66
N TRP A 15 1.40 -0.62 -11.58
CA TRP A 15 0.77 -0.93 -10.29
C TRP A 15 1.54 -1.95 -9.46
N ILE A 16 2.08 -3.01 -10.09
CA ILE A 16 2.91 -4.00 -9.39
C ILE A 16 4.13 -3.33 -8.75
N ARG A 17 4.86 -2.50 -9.53
CA ARG A 17 6.02 -1.76 -9.00
C ARG A 17 5.64 -0.81 -7.87
N THR A 18 4.51 -0.13 -7.99
CA THR A 18 3.99 0.73 -6.92
C THR A 18 3.72 -0.08 -5.65
N LEU A 19 3.04 -1.22 -5.75
CA LEU A 19 2.75 -2.07 -4.59
C LEU A 19 4.03 -2.65 -3.98
N ASP A 20 5.03 -3.00 -4.79
CA ASP A 20 6.34 -3.43 -4.30
C ASP A 20 7.03 -2.33 -3.51
N TYR A 21 7.05 -1.10 -4.05
CA TYR A 21 7.59 0.06 -3.36
C TYR A 21 6.86 0.31 -2.03
N LEU A 22 5.53 0.39 -2.04
CA LEU A 22 4.72 0.61 -0.84
C LEU A 22 4.94 -0.48 0.20
N GLN A 23 5.13 -1.74 -0.22
CA GLN A 23 5.42 -2.84 0.70
C GLN A 23 6.78 -2.67 1.38
N GLN A 24 7.81 -2.26 0.65
CA GLN A 24 9.14 -2.03 1.23
C GLN A 24 9.11 -0.85 2.21
N GLU A 25 8.46 0.24 1.83
CA GLU A 25 8.27 1.39 2.71
C GLU A 25 7.50 0.99 3.98
N ASN A 26 6.46 0.17 3.86
CA ASN A 26 5.68 -0.30 5.00
C ASN A 26 6.52 -1.15 5.95
N ILE A 27 7.39 -2.01 5.40
CA ILE A 27 8.35 -2.80 6.18
C ILE A 27 9.31 -1.87 6.92
N HIS A 28 9.86 -0.87 6.23
CA HIS A 28 10.77 0.10 6.85
C HIS A 28 10.12 0.82 8.04
N MET A 29 8.89 1.32 7.89
CA MET A 29 8.17 2.00 8.98
C MET A 29 7.92 1.09 10.18
N LYS A 30 7.55 -0.19 9.96
CA LYS A 30 7.37 -1.17 11.04
C LYS A 30 8.68 -1.55 11.73
N ASN A 31 9.80 -1.54 11.01
CA ASN A 31 11.11 -1.74 11.62
C ASN A 31 11.46 -0.58 12.55
N GLN A 32 11.19 0.67 12.13
CA GLN A 32 11.36 1.84 13.01
C GLN A 32 10.50 1.74 14.27
N ILE A 33 9.26 1.26 14.15
CA ILE A 33 8.40 0.97 15.31
C ILE A 33 9.07 -0.05 16.24
N SER A 34 9.62 -1.13 15.68
CA SER A 34 10.28 -2.18 16.47
C SER A 34 11.50 -1.63 17.23
N ASP A 35 12.27 -0.75 16.59
CA ASP A 35 13.40 -0.07 17.22
C ASP A 35 12.94 0.82 18.38
N ILE A 36 11.86 1.58 18.21
CA ILE A 36 11.31 2.45 19.26
C ILE A 36 10.82 1.65 20.46
N LEU A 37 10.13 0.53 20.22
CA LEU A 37 9.65 -0.36 21.28
C LEU A 37 10.82 -0.95 22.09
N SER A 38 12.02 -1.04 21.52
CA SER A 38 13.23 -1.49 22.24
C SER A 38 13.82 -0.45 23.19
N LEU A 39 13.46 0.83 23.07
CA LEU A 39 14.10 1.95 23.78
C LEU A 39 13.48 2.30 25.15
N ASN A 40 12.59 1.48 25.71
CA ASN A 40 11.87 1.78 26.97
C ASN A 40 11.17 3.16 26.93
N ALA A 41 10.43 3.43 25.85
CA ALA A 41 9.69 4.68 25.67
C ALA A 41 8.59 4.88 26.73
N ALA A 42 8.19 6.14 26.96
CA ALA A 42 7.12 6.48 27.88
C ALA A 42 5.78 5.83 27.48
N PRO A 43 4.88 5.47 28.43
CA PRO A 43 3.64 4.75 28.13
C PRO A 43 2.75 5.42 27.07
N ASN A 44 2.62 6.74 27.11
CA ASN A 44 1.85 7.51 26.13
C ASN A 44 2.44 7.45 24.71
N VAL A 45 3.76 7.23 24.59
CA VAL A 45 4.42 7.01 23.31
C VAL A 45 4.12 5.60 22.80
N LEU A 46 4.19 4.60 23.68
CA LEU A 46 3.89 3.21 23.35
C LEU A 46 2.47 3.05 22.79
N ASP A 47 1.47 3.65 23.42
CA ASP A 47 0.07 3.59 22.96
C ASP A 47 -0.08 4.12 21.53
N LYS A 48 0.60 5.24 21.22
CA LYS A 48 0.51 5.85 19.90
C LYS A 48 1.28 5.04 18.85
N ILE A 49 2.43 4.48 19.23
CA ILE A 49 3.21 3.58 18.37
C ILE A 49 2.41 2.31 18.03
N GLU A 50 1.69 1.75 19.00
CA GLU A 50 0.81 0.59 18.76
C GLU A 50 -0.30 0.94 17.75
N GLN A 51 -0.91 2.12 17.86
CA GLN A 51 -1.89 2.59 16.88
C GLN A 51 -1.29 2.65 15.46
N TYR A 52 -0.08 3.22 15.31
CA TYR A 52 0.59 3.25 14.02
C TYR A 52 0.93 1.85 13.50
N ASN A 53 1.38 0.95 14.37
CA ASN A 53 1.66 -0.44 13.99
C ASN A 53 0.42 -1.13 13.42
N ASN A 54 -0.73 -0.98 14.08
CA ASN A 54 -2.01 -1.51 13.60
C ASN A 54 -2.42 -0.92 12.24
N LEU A 55 -2.19 0.38 12.02
CA LEU A 55 -2.44 1.01 10.73
C LEU A 55 -1.54 0.45 9.63
N PHE A 56 -0.24 0.23 9.90
CA PHE A 56 0.68 -0.38 8.94
C PHE A 56 0.36 -1.85 8.65
N LEU A 57 -0.07 -2.63 9.65
CA LEU A 57 -0.57 -4.01 9.45
C LEU A 57 -1.82 -4.04 8.56
N ASN A 58 -2.73 -3.08 8.73
CA ASN A 58 -3.87 -2.92 7.83
C ASN A 58 -3.41 -2.62 6.40
N LYS A 59 -2.34 -1.83 6.22
CA LYS A 59 -1.78 -1.54 4.90
C LYS A 59 -1.19 -2.77 4.21
N ASP A 60 -0.53 -3.69 4.94
CA ASP A 60 -0.09 -4.97 4.37
C ASP A 60 -1.28 -5.78 3.81
N THR A 61 -2.38 -5.81 4.56
CA THR A 61 -3.59 -6.53 4.16
C THR A 61 -4.18 -5.95 2.87
N VAL A 62 -4.26 -4.63 2.78
CA VAL A 62 -4.76 -3.95 1.56
C VAL A 62 -3.83 -4.21 0.38
N ILE A 63 -2.51 -4.12 0.56
CA ILE A 63 -1.52 -4.43 -0.50
C ILE A 63 -1.71 -5.86 -1.01
N ALA A 64 -1.91 -6.83 -0.11
CA ALA A 64 -2.14 -8.22 -0.48
C ALA A 64 -3.42 -8.39 -1.31
N PHE A 65 -4.51 -7.71 -0.94
CA PHE A 65 -5.76 -7.73 -1.73
C PHE A 65 -5.59 -7.11 -3.11
N LEU A 66 -4.92 -5.95 -3.22
CA LEU A 66 -4.66 -5.30 -4.50
C LEU A 66 -3.81 -6.18 -5.42
N ARG A 67 -2.75 -6.82 -4.88
CA ARG A 67 -1.94 -7.78 -5.66
C ARG A 67 -2.77 -8.95 -6.18
N ARG A 68 -3.65 -9.51 -5.34
CA ARG A 68 -4.56 -10.58 -5.75
C ARG A 68 -5.50 -10.13 -6.85
N ASP A 69 -6.04 -8.93 -6.76
CA ASP A 69 -7.01 -8.43 -7.72
C ASP A 69 -6.34 -8.04 -9.05
N ILE A 70 -5.09 -7.54 -9.02
CA ILE A 70 -4.23 -7.40 -10.22
C ILE A 70 -4.00 -8.76 -10.88
N LYS A 71 -3.65 -9.80 -10.09
CA LYS A 71 -3.46 -11.16 -10.64
C LYS A 71 -4.72 -11.66 -11.34
N LYS A 72 -5.90 -11.49 -10.71
CA LYS A 72 -7.20 -11.83 -11.32
C LYS A 72 -7.49 -11.03 -12.59
N LEU A 73 -7.01 -9.79 -12.70
CA LEU A 73 -7.17 -8.97 -13.90
C LEU A 73 -6.28 -9.49 -15.05
N GLN A 74 -5.11 -10.06 -14.72
CA GLN A 74 -4.19 -10.67 -15.70
C GLN A 74 -4.61 -12.06 -16.15
N GLU A 75 -5.44 -12.75 -15.38
CA GLU A 75 -6.06 -14.01 -15.80
C GLU A 75 -7.02 -13.71 -16.97
N ASN A 76 -6.75 -14.26 -18.16
CA ASN A 76 -7.48 -14.02 -19.43
C ASN A 76 -8.91 -14.61 -19.44
N ASN A 77 -9.59 -14.63 -18.31
CA ASN A 77 -10.87 -15.29 -18.09
C ASN A 77 -12.03 -14.29 -18.00
N LEU A 78 -11.78 -13.00 -18.23
CA LEU A 78 -12.76 -11.92 -18.13
C LEU A 78 -13.25 -11.52 -19.52
N SER A 79 -14.54 -11.20 -19.63
CA SER A 79 -15.04 -10.49 -20.80
C SER A 79 -14.40 -9.10 -20.91
N PRO A 80 -14.35 -8.49 -22.12
CA PRO A 80 -13.80 -7.15 -22.29
C PRO A 80 -14.45 -6.07 -21.39
N GLU A 81 -15.76 -6.19 -21.15
CA GLU A 81 -16.50 -5.27 -20.27
C GLU A 81 -16.11 -5.45 -18.80
N GLU A 82 -16.05 -6.69 -18.31
CA GLU A 82 -15.61 -7.00 -16.94
C GLU A 82 -14.16 -6.58 -16.70
N PHE A 83 -13.28 -6.83 -17.68
CA PHE A 83 -11.90 -6.39 -17.64
C PHE A 83 -11.82 -4.87 -17.51
N HIS A 84 -12.57 -4.14 -18.34
CA HIS A 84 -12.59 -2.68 -18.31
C HIS A 84 -13.08 -2.14 -16.95
N LYS A 85 -14.19 -2.68 -16.44
CA LYS A 85 -14.77 -2.28 -15.16
C LYS A 85 -13.81 -2.53 -14.00
N LYS A 86 -13.26 -3.76 -13.89
CA LYS A 86 -12.30 -4.11 -12.84
C LYS A 86 -11.04 -3.25 -12.92
N ARG A 87 -10.54 -2.95 -14.12
CA ARG A 87 -9.38 -2.09 -14.31
C ARG A 87 -9.63 -0.67 -13.79
N ILE A 88 -10.80 -0.09 -14.05
CA ILE A 88 -11.15 1.24 -13.54
C ILE A 88 -11.22 1.23 -12.01
N THR A 89 -11.86 0.22 -11.42
CA THR A 89 -11.91 0.07 -9.96
C THR A 89 -10.52 -0.05 -9.36
N LEU A 90 -9.68 -0.94 -9.90
CA LEU A 90 -8.29 -1.10 -9.45
C LEU A 90 -7.48 0.19 -9.55
N ARG A 91 -7.67 0.99 -10.60
CA ARG A 91 -7.00 2.30 -10.72
C ARG A 91 -7.35 3.22 -9.55
N TYR A 92 -8.64 3.33 -9.24
CA TYR A 92 -9.11 4.14 -8.12
C TYR A 92 -8.57 3.62 -6.79
N ASP A 93 -8.58 2.31 -6.58
CA ASP A 93 -8.08 1.70 -5.35
C ASP A 93 -6.57 1.89 -5.18
N MET A 94 -5.81 1.83 -6.27
CA MET A 94 -4.36 2.14 -6.29
C MET A 94 -4.09 3.60 -5.88
N GLU A 95 -4.76 4.56 -6.53
CA GLU A 95 -4.62 5.99 -6.22
C GLU A 95 -4.98 6.29 -4.76
N LYS A 96 -6.06 5.68 -4.27
CA LYS A 96 -6.49 5.81 -2.88
C LYS A 96 -5.45 5.23 -1.92
N MET A 97 -4.94 4.03 -2.22
CA MET A 97 -3.93 3.38 -1.40
C MET A 97 -2.64 4.20 -1.31
N GLU A 98 -2.14 4.73 -2.43
CA GLU A 98 -0.96 5.60 -2.46
C GLU A 98 -1.15 6.85 -1.58
N LYS A 99 -2.29 7.53 -1.72
CA LYS A 99 -2.61 8.73 -0.93
C LYS A 99 -2.70 8.41 0.56
N GLU A 100 -3.44 7.37 0.93
CA GLU A 100 -3.60 6.98 2.33
C GLU A 100 -2.28 6.55 2.96
N PHE A 101 -1.44 5.81 2.23
CA PHE A 101 -0.13 5.42 2.69
C PHE A 101 0.79 6.62 2.87
N GLY A 102 0.82 7.54 1.90
CA GLY A 102 1.60 8.79 1.99
C GLY A 102 1.24 9.60 3.23
N ASN A 103 -0.06 9.76 3.52
CA ASN A 103 -0.53 10.44 4.72
C ASN A 103 -0.12 9.72 6.00
N LEU A 104 -0.26 8.39 6.04
CA LEU A 104 0.14 7.58 7.20
C LEU A 104 1.63 7.71 7.49
N LYS A 105 2.47 7.58 6.45
CA LYS A 105 3.91 7.76 6.55
C LYS A 105 4.25 9.16 7.07
N TYR A 106 3.69 10.21 6.48
CA TYR A 106 3.92 11.60 6.91
C TYR A 106 3.56 11.81 8.39
N ASN A 107 2.38 11.37 8.81
CA ASN A 107 1.92 11.51 10.20
C ASN A 107 2.81 10.74 11.17
N PHE A 108 3.20 9.51 10.82
CA PHE A 108 4.11 8.71 11.62
C PHE A 108 5.48 9.38 11.75
N THR A 109 6.10 9.79 10.64
CA THR A 109 7.41 10.45 10.65
C THR A 109 7.41 11.73 11.48
N ASN A 110 6.39 12.57 11.34
CA ASN A 110 6.27 13.78 12.16
C ASN A 110 6.12 13.44 13.64
N TYR A 111 5.27 12.47 13.97
CA TYR A 111 5.09 12.03 15.35
C TYR A 111 6.42 11.55 15.95
N ILE A 112 7.20 10.76 15.22
CA ILE A 112 8.52 10.29 15.69
C ILE A 112 9.46 11.47 15.95
N HIS A 113 9.54 12.46 15.06
CA HIS A 113 10.37 13.65 15.27
C HIS A 113 9.91 14.53 16.45
N GLU A 114 8.64 14.45 16.85
CA GLU A 114 8.12 15.19 18.01
C GLU A 114 8.45 14.51 19.34
N VAL A 115 8.60 13.17 19.35
CA VAL A 115 8.73 12.39 20.59
C VAL A 115 10.12 11.80 20.84
N LEU A 116 11.01 11.82 19.85
CA LEU A 116 12.42 11.38 19.94
C LEU A 116 13.35 12.54 19.58
#